data_AF-A0A0E0BHV1-F1
#
_entry.id   AF-A0A0E0BHV1-F1
#
_cell.length_a   1.000
_cell.length_b   1.000
_cell.length_c   1.000
_cell.angle_alpha   90.00
_cell.angle_beta   90.00
_cell.angle_gamma   90.00
#
_symmetry.space_group_name_H-M   'P 1'
#
loop_
_entity.id
_entity.type
_entity.pdbx_description
1 polymer ?
#
loop_
_entity_poly.entity_id
_entity_poly.type
_entity_poly.pdbx_seq_one_letter_code
_entity_poly.pdbx_strand_id
1 'polypeptide(L)'
;MATTALADRSASGGPRVAFTSGVWCDAALPLIKHAYRDAVQPYNAEAITVDFENKAGKARKQINEWTRQVTRGLINSVLPPGSIGLTTAIVLGNAIYQEEAVLPP
;
A
#
# COMPACT_ATOMS: atom_id res chain seq x y z
N MET A 1 -8.00 -5.50 -2.18
CA MET A 1 -9.21 -4.97 -2.86
C MET A 1 -9.18 -3.46 -2.74
N ALA A 2 -8.76 -2.75 -3.79
CA ALA A 2 -8.68 -1.28 -3.76
C ALA A 2 -10.09 -0.70 -3.85
N THR A 3 -10.67 -0.37 -2.69
CA THR A 3 -11.99 0.24 -2.60
C THR A 3 -11.92 1.66 -3.18
N THR A 4 -12.69 1.90 -4.24
CA THR A 4 -12.96 3.21 -4.84
C THR A 4 -13.64 4.12 -3.81
N ALA A 5 -12.88 4.71 -2.91
CA ALA A 5 -13.41 5.51 -1.81
C ALA A 5 -14.01 6.85 -2.28
N LEU A 6 -13.72 7.26 -3.52
CA LEU A 6 -14.31 8.40 -4.19
C LEU A 6 -14.79 7.96 -5.58
N ALA A 7 -15.89 7.21 -5.63
CA ALA A 7 -16.57 6.95 -6.88
C ALA A 7 -17.16 8.27 -7.40
N ASP A 8 -16.68 8.70 -8.56
CA ASP A 8 -17.16 9.87 -9.29
C ASP A 8 -18.69 9.85 -9.42
N ARG A 9 -19.36 10.86 -8.88
CA ARG A 9 -20.82 11.05 -8.98
C ARG A 9 -21.18 12.22 -9.89
N SER A 10 -20.22 12.78 -10.63
CA SER A 10 -20.46 13.89 -11.55
C SER A 10 -20.82 13.40 -12.94
N ALA A 11 -21.85 13.97 -13.55
CA ALA A 11 -22.19 13.77 -14.96
C ALA A 11 -21.11 14.31 -15.93
N SER A 12 -20.13 15.06 -15.43
CA SER A 12 -19.07 15.73 -16.22
C SER A 12 -17.68 15.11 -16.10
N GLY A 13 -17.51 13.94 -15.46
CA GLY A 13 -16.21 13.30 -15.28
C GLY A 13 -15.31 14.07 -14.31
N GLY A 14 -15.58 13.96 -13.01
CA GLY A 14 -14.76 14.62 -11.98
C GLY A 14 -13.37 13.97 -11.84
N PRO A 15 -12.43 14.62 -11.13
CA PRO A 15 -11.12 14.05 -10.87
C PRO A 15 -11.25 12.72 -10.12
N ARG A 16 -10.62 11.67 -10.65
CA ARG A 16 -10.67 10.33 -10.06
C ARG A 16 -9.56 10.22 -9.05
N VAL A 17 -9.92 10.08 -7.78
CA VAL A 17 -8.96 9.88 -6.69
C VAL A 17 -9.04 8.43 -6.19
N ALA A 18 -7.90 7.74 -6.16
CA ALA A 18 -7.76 6.44 -5.54
C ALA A 18 -6.72 6.54 -4.43
N PHE A 19 -7.03 6.02 -3.25
CA PHE A 19 -6.07 5.87 -2.17
C PHE A 19 -6.01 4.42 -1.71
N THR A 20 -4.85 4.01 -1.23
CA THR A 20 -4.68 2.72 -0.58
C THR A 20 -3.61 2.81 0.51
N SER A 21 -3.81 2.04 1.56
CA SER A 21 -2.89 1.91 2.67
C SER A 21 -2.55 0.44 2.87
N GLY A 22 -1.29 0.14 3.17
CA GLY A 22 -0.80 -1.20 3.42
C GLY A 22 0.18 -1.19 4.58
N VAL A 23 0.09 -2.20 5.43
CA VAL A 23 0.98 -2.37 6.59
C VAL A 23 1.58 -3.77 6.52
N TRP A 24 2.90 -3.84 6.55
CA TRP A 24 3.64 -5.10 6.58
C TRP A 24 4.39 -5.21 7.90
N CYS A 25 4.04 -6.23 8.69
CA CYS A 25 4.67 -6.49 9.97
C CYS A 25 5.55 -7.73 9.88
N ASP A 26 6.68 -7.69 10.58
CA ASP A 26 7.57 -8.85 10.68
C ASP A 26 6.90 -10.03 11.41
N ALA A 27 7.15 -11.23 10.92
CA ALA A 27 6.59 -12.47 11.46
C ALA A 27 7.14 -12.82 12.85
N ALA A 28 8.36 -12.38 13.19
CA ALA A 28 8.99 -12.60 14.49
C ALA A 28 8.38 -11.73 15.61
N LEU A 29 7.46 -10.81 15.28
CA LEU A 29 6.81 -9.90 16.23
C LEU A 29 5.30 -10.14 16.37
N PRO A 30 4.87 -11.30 16.93
CA PRO A 30 3.45 -11.69 16.99
C PRO A 30 2.59 -10.78 17.88
N LEU A 31 3.16 -10.13 18.91
CA LEU A 31 2.43 -9.21 19.78
C LEU A 31 2.02 -7.90 19.07
N ILE A 32 2.85 -7.44 18.14
CA ILE A 32 2.58 -6.25 17.32
C ILE A 32 1.44 -6.52 16.33
N LYS A 33 1.24 -7.78 15.95
CA LYS A 33 0.31 -8.24 14.91
C LYS A 33 -1.16 -7.96 15.20
N HIS A 34 -1.60 -8.16 16.45
CA HIS A 34 -2.99 -7.92 16.85
C HIS A 34 -3.26 -6.43 17.05
N ALA A 35 -2.42 -5.76 17.84
CA ALA A 35 -2.56 -4.33 18.11
C ALA A 35 -2.56 -3.48 16.83
N TYR A 36 -1.69 -3.81 15.85
CA TYR A 36 -1.68 -3.09 14.58
C TYR A 36 -2.85 -3.41 13.68
N ARG A 37 -3.33 -4.66 13.63
CA ARG A 37 -4.50 -5.01 12.82
C ARG A 37 -5.71 -4.17 13.21
N ASP A 38 -5.92 -3.99 14.51
CA ASP A 38 -7.03 -3.20 15.03
C ASP A 38 -6.81 -1.71 14.82
N ALA A 39 -5.56 -1.23 14.96
CA ALA A 39 -5.21 0.18 14.73
C ALA A 39 -5.34 0.62 13.26
N VAL A 40 -5.21 -0.29 12.29
CA VAL A 40 -5.19 0.04 10.85
C VAL A 40 -6.56 -0.14 10.18
N GLN A 41 -7.52 -0.79 10.85
CA GLN A 41 -8.91 -0.94 10.41
C GLN A 41 -9.55 0.39 9.99
N PRO A 42 -9.43 1.50 10.76
CA PRO A 42 -10.04 2.78 10.38
C PRO A 42 -9.47 3.39 9.09
N TYR A 43 -8.26 3.00 8.69
CA TYR A 43 -7.56 3.53 7.51
C TYR A 43 -7.83 2.74 6.23
N ASN A 44 -8.75 1.75 6.29
CA ASN A 44 -9.00 0.81 5.20
C ASN A 44 -7.70 0.17 4.66
N ALA A 45 -6.75 -0.07 5.56
CA ALA A 45 -5.42 -0.55 5.21
C ALA A 45 -5.34 -2.08 5.26
N GLU A 46 -4.62 -2.67 4.31
CA GLU A 46 -4.35 -4.11 4.33
C GLU A 46 -3.19 -4.43 5.28
N ALA A 47 -3.43 -5.27 6.29
CA ALA A 47 -2.39 -5.74 7.21
C ALA A 47 -1.85 -7.11 6.76
N ILE A 48 -0.58 -7.17 6.40
CA ILE A 48 0.10 -8.34 5.84
C ILE A 48 1.29 -8.71 6.73
N THR A 49 1.51 -10.00 6.92
CA THR A 49 2.69 -10.51 7.64
C THR A 49 3.75 -10.95 6.65
N VAL A 50 4.98 -10.52 6.87
CA VAL A 50 6.14 -10.88 6.05
C VAL A 50 7.32 -11.22 6.95
N ASP A 51 8.29 -11.93 6.38
CA ASP A 51 9.52 -12.32 7.05
C ASP A 51 10.63 -11.41 6.53
N PHE A 52 10.88 -10.31 7.23
CA PHE A 52 11.94 -9.37 6.87
C PHE A 52 13.31 -9.91 7.29
N GLU A 53 13.38 -10.69 8.37
CA GLU A 53 14.62 -11.28 8.86
C GLU A 53 15.27 -12.21 7.84
N ASN A 54 14.55 -13.23 7.38
CA ASN A 54 15.12 -14.26 6.50
C ASN A 54 14.78 -13.99 5.02
N LYS A 55 13.75 -13.18 4.74
CA LYS A 55 13.20 -13.01 3.39
C LYS A 55 12.96 -11.55 3.01
N ALA A 56 13.75 -10.60 3.54
CA ALA A 56 13.71 -9.17 3.16
C ALA A 56 13.60 -8.94 1.65
N GLY A 57 14.44 -9.60 0.85
CA GLY A 57 14.40 -9.44 -0.62
C GLY A 57 13.05 -9.84 -1.25
N LYS A 58 12.39 -10.87 -0.71
CA LYS A 58 11.06 -11.32 -1.16
C LYS A 58 9.97 -10.38 -0.65
N ALA A 59 10.03 -9.97 0.62
CA ALA A 59 9.09 -9.00 1.20
C ALA A 59 9.12 -7.68 0.41
N ARG A 60 10.31 -7.20 0.04
CA ARG A 60 10.49 -6.00 -0.79
C ARG A 60 9.77 -6.12 -2.12
N LYS A 61 9.96 -7.24 -2.82
CA LYS A 61 9.30 -7.50 -4.11
C LYS A 61 7.78 -7.56 -3.95
N GLN A 62 7.30 -8.16 -2.88
CA GLN A 62 5.86 -8.24 -2.59
C GLN A 62 5.25 -6.85 -2.33
N ILE A 63 5.94 -5.99 -1.57
CA ILE A 63 5.48 -4.61 -1.32
C ILE A 63 5.47 -3.81 -2.63
N ASN A 64 6.55 -3.90 -3.42
CA ASN A 64 6.62 -3.20 -4.71
C ASN A 64 5.56 -3.68 -5.70
N GLU A 65 5.29 -4.99 -5.78
CA GLU A 65 4.24 -5.52 -6.64
C GLU A 65 2.85 -5.09 -6.16
N TRP A 66 2.60 -5.10 -4.85
CA TRP A 66 1.37 -4.55 -4.29
C TRP A 66 1.21 -3.07 -4.68
N THR A 67 2.26 -2.26 -4.52
CA THR A 67 2.26 -0.84 -4.91
C THR A 67 1.99 -0.66 -6.41
N ARG A 68 2.56 -1.52 -7.25
CA ARG A 68 2.33 -1.51 -8.69
C ARG A 68 0.87 -1.82 -9.02
N GLN A 69 0.28 -2.83 -8.39
CA GLN A 69 -1.11 -3.22 -8.63
C GLN A 69 -2.10 -2.12 -8.20
N VAL A 70 -1.92 -1.57 -7.01
CA VAL A 70 -2.82 -0.54 -6.47
C VAL A 70 -2.71 0.80 -7.20
N THR A 71 -1.54 1.11 -7.77
CA THR A 71 -1.32 2.32 -8.57
C THR A 71 -1.53 2.10 -10.08
N ARG A 72 -2.11 0.96 -10.48
CA ARG A 72 -2.33 0.60 -11.90
C ARG A 72 -1.05 0.68 -12.75
N GLY A 73 0.09 0.39 -12.16
CA GLY A 73 1.39 0.38 -12.84
C GLY A 73 2.12 1.73 -12.88
N LEU A 74 1.57 2.78 -12.27
CA LEU A 74 2.20 4.11 -12.26
C LEU A 74 3.41 4.16 -11.33
N ILE A 75 3.34 3.49 -10.18
CA ILE A 75 4.46 3.35 -9.25
C ILE A 75 4.96 1.92 -9.28
N ASN A 76 6.03 1.68 -10.04
CA ASN A 76 6.58 0.33 -10.24
C ASN A 76 7.42 -0.19 -9.07
N SER A 77 8.03 0.71 -8.27
CA SER A 77 8.85 0.33 -7.13
C SER A 77 8.93 1.49 -6.14
N VAL A 78 8.53 1.24 -4.89
CA VAL A 78 8.63 2.21 -3.79
C VAL A 78 9.79 1.90 -2.85
N LEU A 79 10.19 0.61 -2.78
CA LEU A 79 11.31 0.14 -1.97
C LEU A 79 12.52 -0.25 -2.83
N PRO A 80 13.58 0.57 -2.86
CA PRO A 80 14.83 0.22 -3.55
C PRO A 80 15.55 -0.95 -2.87
N PRO A 81 16.50 -1.62 -3.54
CA PRO A 81 17.33 -2.65 -2.91
C PRO A 81 18.00 -2.13 -1.63
N GLY A 82 18.02 -2.94 -0.57
CA GLY A 82 18.61 -2.58 0.72
C GLY A 82 17.75 -1.69 1.63
N SER A 83 16.57 -1.24 1.19
CA SER A 83 15.69 -0.37 2.00
C SER A 83 15.01 -1.07 3.18
N ILE A 84 14.99 -2.40 3.17
CA ILE A 84 14.46 -3.24 4.25
C ILE A 84 15.44 -4.38 4.54
N GLY A 85 15.51 -4.80 5.79
CA GLY A 85 16.48 -5.79 6.24
C GLY A 85 16.13 -6.37 7.61
N LEU A 86 17.11 -7.01 8.23
CA LEU A 86 16.97 -7.78 9.48
C LEU A 86 16.37 -6.99 10.65
N THR A 87 16.55 -5.67 10.68
CA THR A 87 16.04 -4.80 11.76
C THR A 87 14.69 -4.16 11.43
N THR A 88 14.13 -4.43 10.25
CA THR A 88 12.84 -3.86 9.84
C THR A 88 11.70 -4.59 10.56
N ALA A 89 11.09 -3.93 11.55
CA ALA A 89 9.95 -4.48 12.27
C ALA A 89 8.61 -4.26 11.53
N ILE A 90 8.43 -3.08 10.93
CA ILE A 90 7.18 -2.66 10.30
C ILE A 90 7.49 -1.79 9.07
N VAL A 91 6.74 -1.98 8.00
CA VAL A 91 6.68 -1.07 6.85
C VAL A 91 5.26 -0.56 6.69
N LEU A 92 5.10 0.76 6.59
CA LEU A 92 3.84 1.44 6.30
C LEU A 92 3.93 2.01 4.88
N GLY A 93 3.01 1.61 4.01
CA GLY A 93 2.89 2.13 2.65
C GLY A 93 1.56 2.82 2.45
N ASN A 94 1.59 4.04 1.93
CA ASN A 94 0.40 4.76 1.48
C ASN A 94 0.62 5.18 0.03
N ALA A 95 -0.39 4.99 -0.82
CA ALA A 95 -0.37 5.46 -2.19
C ALA A 95 -1.65 6.25 -2.47
N ILE A 96 -1.48 7.44 -3.04
CA ILE A 96 -2.55 8.33 -3.48
C ILE A 96 -2.36 8.57 -4.98
N TYR A 97 -3.40 8.31 -5.75
CA TYR A 97 -3.48 8.57 -7.17
C TYR A 97 -4.61 9.55 -7.46
N GLN A 98 -4.34 10.56 -8.27
CA GLN A 98 -5.32 11.54 -8.73
C GLN A 98 -5.20 11.67 -10.26
N GLU A 99 -6.30 11.45 -10.95
CA GLU A 99 -6.47 11.68 -12.38
C GLU A 99 -7.33 12.93 -12.56
N GLU A 100 -6.82 13.96 -13.22
CA GLU A 100 -7.64 15.10 -13.61
C GLU A 100 -8.30 14.84 -14.97
N ALA A 101 -9.59 15.09 -15.07
CA ALA A 101 -10.30 15.06 -16.34
C ALA A 101 -9.97 16.34 -17.12
N VAL A 102 -9.21 16.19 -18.20
CA VAL A 102 -9.00 17.29 -19.15
C VAL A 102 -10.27 17.40 -20.00
N LEU A 103 -11.00 18.50 -19.84
CA LEU A 103 -12.12 18.82 -20.74
C LEU A 103 -11.59 18.89 -22.18
N PRO A 104 -12.28 18.27 -23.16
CA PRO A 104 -11.89 18.41 -24.55
C PRO A 104 -11.90 19.90 -24.94
N PRO A 105 -10.98 20.35 -25.83
CA PRO A 105 -10.89 21.74 -26.26
C PRO A 105 -12.16 22.23 -26.97
#